data_AF-A0A2N2W2B6-F1
#
_entry.id   AF-A0A2N2W2B6-F1
#
_cell.length_a   1.000
_cell.length_b   1.000
_cell.length_c   1.000
_cell.angle_alpha   90.00
_cell.angle_beta   90.00
_cell.angle_gamma   90.00
#
_symmetry.space_group_name_H-M   'P 1'
#
loop_
_entity.id
_entity.type
_entity.pdbx_description
1 polymer ?
#
loop_
_entity_poly.entity_id
_entity_poly.type
_entity_poly.pdbx_seq_one_letter_code
_entity_poly.pdbx_strand_id
1 'polypeptide(L)'
;MLFKPSSRKIFITGITLCLQVLSATLYAQIDDSYLATFKERRVEISSIIPQSRVVVNFPSKGRLKKSRETRVILYALPNGNTIEQTEGLFFEDIENREKEWRYDIQHIAAQVRFLRERDKRFNYIVVYLESTTKAWTSHASAHSNSPALYNFLLDSIQKFIAYQLPGIAPLPRQRLILASHSGGGRFVFNLIKGMDSIPPSIERIAFLDSNYGYETELHGDKLYKWIQAPPDRFLGVISYVDTTVILDGKRVVSSKGGTGYRAHLMARDLKESGVEMALISDTTFISYKGRGVEVKIKENPSGKIYHTVLVERNGLVHMVLSGSRLENRDYSFWGNRCYSKYIINSPER
;
A
#
# COMPACT_ATOMS: atom_id res chain seq x y z
N MET A 1 42.72 58.51 3.93
CA MET A 1 41.92 58.89 2.75
C MET A 1 41.64 57.63 1.94
N LEU A 2 40.38 57.44 1.55
CA LEU A 2 39.87 56.52 0.51
C LEU A 2 39.68 55.02 0.86
N PHE A 3 38.44 54.78 1.28
CA PHE A 3 37.60 53.59 1.12
C PHE A 3 37.78 52.79 -0.18
N LYS A 4 37.65 51.46 -0.07
CA LYS A 4 36.64 50.68 -0.85
C LYS A 4 36.41 49.29 -0.24
N PRO A 5 35.15 48.88 0.02
CA PRO A 5 34.76 47.52 0.38
C PRO A 5 34.33 46.73 -0.88
N SER A 6 34.74 45.47 -1.03
CA SER A 6 34.23 44.60 -2.11
C SER A 6 33.15 43.65 -1.62
N SER A 7 31.91 44.11 -1.79
CA SER A 7 30.69 43.38 -2.18
C SER A 7 30.59 41.88 -1.90
N ARG A 8 29.66 41.55 -0.99
CA ARG A 8 28.82 40.34 -1.05
C ARG A 8 28.21 40.20 -2.45
N LYS A 9 28.32 39.01 -3.05
CA LYS A 9 27.39 38.55 -4.10
C LYS A 9 26.51 37.46 -3.52
N ILE A 10 25.30 37.87 -3.17
CA ILE A 10 24.15 37.01 -2.96
C ILE A 10 23.76 36.50 -4.34
N PHE A 11 23.96 35.20 -4.60
CA PHE A 11 23.34 34.54 -5.75
C PHE A 11 21.94 34.11 -5.35
N ILE A 12 20.95 34.97 -5.62
CA ILE A 12 19.56 34.55 -5.80
C ILE A 12 19.48 33.96 -7.20
N THR A 13 19.43 32.63 -7.28
CA THR A 13 18.88 31.90 -8.43
C THR A 13 17.78 31.05 -7.81
N GLY A 14 16.52 31.44 -7.95
CA GLY A 14 15.82 31.43 -9.23
C GLY A 14 14.97 30.17 -9.20
N ILE A 15 13.78 30.31 -8.60
CA ILE A 15 12.77 29.27 -8.46
C ILE A 15 12.47 28.63 -9.83
N THR A 16 12.51 27.30 -9.91
CA THR A 16 11.74 26.54 -10.90
C THR A 16 10.89 25.53 -10.17
N LEU A 17 9.87 26.05 -9.49
CA LEU A 17 8.74 25.31 -8.94
C LEU A 17 7.71 25.14 -10.06
N CYS A 18 7.89 24.17 -10.95
CA CYS A 18 6.92 23.90 -12.01
C CYS A 18 6.94 22.42 -12.43
N LEU A 19 6.41 21.54 -11.57
CA LEU A 19 6.02 20.18 -11.98
C LEU A 19 4.95 19.51 -11.08
N GLN A 20 4.26 20.27 -10.22
CA GLN A 20 3.16 19.75 -9.40
C GLN A 20 1.76 20.16 -9.89
N VAL A 21 1.66 21.11 -10.82
CA VAL A 21 0.37 21.61 -11.32
C VAL A 21 -0.22 20.67 -12.40
N LEU A 22 0.62 20.07 -13.24
CA LEU A 22 0.18 19.21 -14.36
C LEU A 22 -0.49 17.89 -13.91
N SER A 23 -0.06 17.30 -12.80
CA SER A 23 -0.65 16.06 -12.28
C SER A 23 -2.04 16.29 -11.67
N ALA A 24 -2.25 17.44 -11.02
CA ALA A 24 -3.54 17.79 -10.42
C ALA A 24 -4.57 18.19 -11.48
N THR A 25 -4.16 18.92 -12.53
CA THR A 25 -5.06 19.32 -13.62
C THR A 25 -5.48 18.15 -14.52
N LEU A 26 -4.55 17.22 -14.80
CA LEU A 26 -4.87 16.00 -15.54
C LEU A 26 -5.90 15.15 -14.79
N TYR A 27 -5.75 15.01 -13.47
CA TYR A 27 -6.68 14.19 -12.69
C TYR A 27 -8.05 14.85 -12.49
N ALA A 28 -8.15 16.18 -12.44
CA ALA A 28 -9.43 16.88 -12.37
C ALA A 28 -10.28 16.66 -13.64
N GLN A 29 -9.64 16.59 -14.82
CA GLN A 29 -10.33 16.23 -16.08
C GLN A 29 -10.66 14.74 -16.17
N ILE A 30 -9.81 13.90 -15.57
CA ILE A 30 -10.04 12.46 -15.46
C ILE A 30 -11.20 12.18 -14.50
N ASP A 31 -11.35 12.90 -13.38
CA ASP A 31 -12.31 12.60 -12.30
C ASP A 31 -13.77 12.42 -12.79
N ASP A 32 -14.22 13.27 -13.71
CA ASP A 32 -15.59 13.20 -14.27
C ASP A 32 -15.82 11.95 -15.14
N SER A 33 -14.80 11.46 -15.87
CA SER A 33 -14.89 10.24 -16.71
C SER A 33 -14.48 8.95 -15.97
N TYR A 34 -13.51 9.07 -15.06
CA TYR A 34 -12.92 8.06 -14.18
C TYR A 34 -13.95 7.45 -13.23
N LEU A 35 -14.80 8.32 -12.65
CA LEU A 35 -15.89 7.89 -11.80
C LEU A 35 -17.13 7.50 -12.59
N ALA A 36 -17.40 8.08 -13.77
CA ALA A 36 -18.62 7.78 -14.53
C ALA A 36 -18.72 6.31 -14.97
N THR A 37 -17.61 5.71 -15.43
CA THR A 37 -17.60 4.33 -15.94
C THR A 37 -17.99 3.31 -14.86
N PHE A 38 -17.39 3.41 -13.66
CA PHE A 38 -17.65 2.47 -12.56
C PHE A 38 -18.66 3.00 -11.53
N LYS A 39 -19.11 4.25 -11.69
CA LYS A 39 -19.98 5.01 -10.77
C LYS A 39 -19.42 5.05 -9.36
N GLU A 40 -18.10 5.10 -9.22
CA GLU A 40 -17.40 5.20 -7.94
C GLU A 40 -17.53 6.63 -7.39
N ARG A 41 -17.31 6.82 -6.10
CA ARG A 41 -17.27 8.15 -5.49
C ARG A 41 -15.96 8.34 -4.77
N ARG A 42 -15.19 9.35 -5.16
CA ARG A 42 -13.94 9.75 -4.55
C ARG A 42 -14.19 10.88 -3.56
N VAL A 43 -13.65 10.78 -2.35
CA VAL A 43 -13.62 11.90 -1.41
C VAL A 43 -12.21 12.11 -0.92
N GLU A 44 -11.68 13.30 -1.16
CA GLU A 44 -10.37 13.71 -0.71
C GLU A 44 -10.45 14.44 0.62
N ILE A 45 -9.52 14.14 1.52
CA ILE A 45 -9.38 14.76 2.83
C ILE A 45 -7.90 15.05 3.02
N SER A 46 -7.57 16.32 3.16
CA SER A 46 -6.21 16.78 3.38
C SER A 46 -5.99 17.12 4.84
N SER A 47 -4.76 16.92 5.31
CA SER A 47 -4.28 17.39 6.61
C SER A 47 -5.05 16.86 7.82
N ILE A 48 -5.56 15.62 7.79
CA ILE A 48 -6.06 14.94 9.01
C ILE A 48 -4.93 14.86 10.05
N ILE A 49 -3.73 14.51 9.59
CA ILE A 49 -2.47 14.76 10.29
C ILE A 49 -1.62 15.72 9.46
N PRO A 50 -0.61 16.41 10.05
CA PRO A 50 0.28 17.27 9.29
C PRO A 50 0.81 16.56 8.04
N GLN A 51 0.87 17.27 6.91
CA GLN A 51 1.50 16.75 5.69
C GLN A 51 0.93 15.40 5.19
N SER A 52 -0.37 15.17 5.38
CA SER A 52 -1.07 13.99 4.86
C SER A 52 -2.14 14.36 3.85
N ARG A 53 -2.38 13.44 2.92
CA ARG A 53 -3.48 13.46 1.98
C ARG A 53 -4.11 12.08 1.95
N VAL A 54 -5.44 12.04 2.07
CA VAL A 54 -6.23 10.81 2.09
C VAL A 54 -7.29 10.88 1.02
N VAL A 55 -7.45 9.79 0.28
CA VAL A 55 -8.56 9.63 -0.65
C VAL A 55 -9.33 8.38 -0.29
N VAL A 56 -10.62 8.54 -0.05
CA VAL A 56 -11.56 7.44 0.17
C VAL A 56 -12.32 7.19 -1.14
N ASN A 57 -12.10 6.03 -1.75
CA ASN A 57 -12.83 5.59 -2.93
C ASN A 57 -13.95 4.61 -2.52
N PHE A 58 -15.18 5.10 -2.60
CA PHE A 58 -16.39 4.31 -2.38
C PHE A 58 -16.83 3.64 -3.68
N PRO A 59 -17.31 2.37 -3.64
CA PRO A 59 -17.94 1.77 -4.80
C PRO A 59 -19.27 2.46 -5.13
N SER A 60 -19.83 2.16 -6.30
CA SER A 60 -21.16 2.62 -6.65
C SER A 60 -22.22 2.21 -5.62
N LYS A 61 -23.22 3.09 -5.42
CA LYS A 61 -24.28 2.90 -4.41
C LYS A 61 -24.96 1.53 -4.51
N GLY A 62 -25.18 1.04 -5.73
CA GLY A 62 -25.80 -0.28 -5.97
C GLY A 62 -24.97 -1.48 -5.48
N ARG A 63 -23.65 -1.33 -5.34
CA ARG A 63 -22.75 -2.38 -4.81
C ARG A 63 -22.69 -2.41 -3.29
N LEU A 64 -23.05 -1.33 -2.60
CA LEU A 64 -23.09 -1.28 -1.14
C LEU A 64 -24.35 -1.96 -0.61
N LYS A 65 -24.18 -2.95 0.29
CA LYS A 65 -25.29 -3.70 0.88
C LYS A 65 -25.22 -3.63 2.41
N LYS A 66 -26.31 -3.21 3.04
CA LYS A 66 -26.46 -3.17 4.52
C LYS A 66 -26.33 -4.55 5.18
N SER A 67 -26.53 -5.64 4.45
CA SER A 67 -26.38 -7.00 4.98
C SER A 67 -24.92 -7.47 5.08
N ARG A 68 -23.97 -6.76 4.47
CA ARG A 68 -22.55 -7.15 4.41
C ARG A 68 -21.70 -6.33 5.36
N GLU A 69 -20.70 -6.95 5.97
CA GLU A 69 -19.63 -6.19 6.63
C GLU A 69 -18.83 -5.39 5.59
N THR A 70 -18.15 -4.34 6.05
CA THR A 70 -17.39 -3.46 5.19
C THR A 70 -15.90 -3.64 5.45
N ARG A 71 -15.19 -4.15 4.44
CA ARG A 71 -13.73 -4.18 4.41
C ARG A 71 -13.19 -2.84 3.94
N VAL A 72 -12.43 -2.19 4.80
CA VAL A 72 -11.75 -0.93 4.52
C VAL A 72 -10.27 -1.24 4.30
N ILE A 73 -9.84 -1.18 3.05
CA ILE A 73 -8.43 -1.34 2.66
C ILE A 73 -7.74 0.00 2.84
N LEU A 74 -6.93 0.14 3.87
CA LEU A 74 -6.03 1.28 4.04
C LEU A 74 -4.73 0.97 3.33
N TYR A 75 -4.52 1.59 2.16
CA TYR A 75 -3.36 1.37 1.31
C TYR A 75 -2.33 2.50 1.51
N ALA A 76 -1.25 2.21 2.24
CA ALA A 76 -0.14 3.13 2.41
C ALA A 76 0.78 3.11 1.17
N LEU A 77 0.94 4.28 0.56
CA LEU A 77 1.57 4.43 -0.74
C LEU A 77 3.08 4.18 -0.75
N PRO A 78 3.65 3.75 -1.89
CA PRO A 78 5.09 3.67 -2.06
C PRO A 78 5.76 5.03 -2.16
N ASN A 79 7.08 5.03 -1.94
CA ASN A 79 7.87 6.25 -2.07
C ASN A 79 7.84 6.77 -3.51
N GLY A 80 7.64 8.08 -3.68
CA GLY A 80 7.71 8.75 -4.97
C GLY A 80 6.44 8.68 -5.82
N ASN A 81 5.37 8.04 -5.35
CA ASN A 81 4.07 7.99 -6.05
C ASN A 81 3.05 8.90 -5.37
N THR A 82 2.16 9.48 -6.19
CA THR A 82 0.92 10.11 -5.71
C THR A 82 -0.21 9.09 -5.60
N ILE A 83 -1.34 9.50 -5.00
CA ILE A 83 -2.59 8.71 -5.00
C ILE A 83 -3.00 8.34 -6.42
N GLU A 84 -2.97 9.29 -7.35
CA GLU A 84 -3.39 9.11 -8.74
C GLU A 84 -2.55 8.05 -9.46
N GLN A 85 -1.22 8.12 -9.30
CA GLN A 85 -0.30 7.13 -9.84
C GLN A 85 -0.51 5.73 -9.23
N THR A 86 -0.96 5.67 -7.97
CA THR A 86 -1.23 4.40 -7.27
C THR A 86 -2.60 3.82 -7.62
N GLU A 87 -3.61 4.67 -7.79
CA GLU A 87 -4.92 4.31 -8.33
C GLU A 87 -4.75 3.61 -9.68
N GLY A 88 -3.91 4.22 -10.54
CA GLY A 88 -3.42 3.65 -11.79
C GLY A 88 -4.35 3.94 -12.97
N LEU A 89 -3.72 4.20 -14.10
CA LEU A 89 -4.35 4.51 -15.39
C LEU A 89 -3.47 3.95 -16.51
N PHE A 90 -4.07 3.70 -17.66
CA PHE A 90 -3.37 3.24 -18.84
C PHE A 90 -3.32 4.33 -19.91
N PHE A 91 -2.13 4.67 -20.39
CA PHE A 91 -1.97 5.58 -21.52
C PHE A 91 -1.86 4.76 -22.80
N GLU A 92 -2.77 4.99 -23.75
CA GLU A 92 -2.78 4.27 -25.03
C GLU A 92 -1.55 4.62 -25.87
N ASP A 93 -1.22 5.91 -25.96
CA ASP A 93 0.00 6.39 -26.60
C ASP A 93 1.27 5.97 -25.83
N ILE A 94 2.24 5.47 -26.58
CA ILE A 94 3.54 4.99 -26.08
C ILE A 94 4.35 6.11 -25.43
N GLU A 95 4.36 7.32 -26.00
CA GLU A 95 5.16 8.43 -25.47
C GLU A 95 4.69 8.81 -24.07
N ASN A 96 3.38 8.97 -23.92
CA ASN A 96 2.77 9.24 -22.62
C ASN A 96 2.97 8.07 -21.65
N ARG A 97 2.91 6.82 -22.11
CA ARG A 97 3.13 5.65 -21.24
C ARG A 97 4.55 5.59 -20.69
N GLU A 98 5.56 5.91 -21.49
CA GLU A 98 6.94 5.97 -21.04
C GLU A 98 7.17 7.13 -20.07
N LYS A 99 6.61 8.30 -20.37
CA LYS A 99 6.73 9.51 -19.55
C LYS A 99 6.01 9.39 -18.20
N GLU A 100 4.80 8.83 -18.22
CA GLU A 100 3.90 8.69 -17.08
C GLU A 100 3.85 7.25 -16.55
N TRP A 101 4.96 6.50 -16.72
CA TRP A 101 5.08 5.07 -16.37
C TRP A 101 4.62 4.74 -14.95
N ARG A 102 4.66 5.71 -14.02
CA ARG A 102 4.18 5.55 -12.64
C ARG A 102 2.71 5.17 -12.52
N TYR A 103 1.89 5.54 -13.50
CA TYR A 103 0.47 5.17 -13.54
C TYR A 103 0.24 3.71 -13.94
N ASP A 104 1.19 3.08 -14.65
CA ASP A 104 1.08 1.69 -15.13
C ASP A 104 1.82 0.68 -14.22
N ILE A 105 1.93 1.01 -12.92
CA ILE A 105 2.61 0.16 -11.93
C ILE A 105 1.61 -0.67 -11.12
N GLN A 106 0.76 0.01 -10.34
CA GLN A 106 0.10 -0.58 -9.18
C GLN A 106 -1.33 -1.00 -9.48
N HIS A 107 -2.07 -0.13 -10.19
CA HIS A 107 -3.49 -0.32 -10.55
C HIS A 107 -4.37 -0.74 -9.37
N ILE A 108 -4.18 -0.12 -8.21
CA ILE A 108 -4.90 -0.53 -6.98
C ILE A 108 -6.41 -0.33 -7.14
N ALA A 109 -6.85 0.70 -7.86
CA ALA A 109 -8.27 0.89 -8.15
C ALA A 109 -8.84 -0.30 -8.94
N ALA A 110 -8.13 -0.76 -9.99
CA ALA A 110 -8.53 -1.92 -10.78
C ALA A 110 -8.51 -3.23 -9.98
N GLN A 111 -7.50 -3.44 -9.13
CA GLN A 111 -7.44 -4.59 -8.22
C GLN A 111 -8.63 -4.60 -7.24
N VAL A 112 -9.01 -3.45 -6.69
CA VAL A 112 -10.17 -3.33 -5.79
C VAL A 112 -11.49 -3.52 -6.55
N ARG A 113 -11.59 -3.09 -7.81
CA ARG A 113 -12.75 -3.38 -8.67
C ARG A 113 -12.92 -4.88 -8.92
N PHE A 114 -11.82 -5.61 -9.15
CA PHE A 114 -11.84 -7.07 -9.20
C PHE A 114 -12.41 -7.67 -7.90
N LEU A 115 -11.93 -7.20 -6.73
CA LEU A 115 -12.43 -7.66 -5.42
C LEU A 115 -13.93 -7.38 -5.25
N ARG A 116 -14.40 -6.16 -5.59
CA ARG A 116 -15.82 -5.77 -5.57
C ARG A 116 -16.68 -6.64 -6.49
N GLU A 117 -16.13 -7.10 -7.61
CA GLU A 117 -16.82 -8.01 -8.53
C GLU A 117 -16.87 -9.43 -8.00
N ARG A 118 -15.77 -9.98 -7.51
CA ARG A 118 -15.65 -11.41 -7.20
C ARG A 118 -16.03 -11.78 -5.78
N ASP A 119 -15.78 -10.91 -4.81
CA ASP A 119 -16.11 -11.19 -3.42
C ASP A 119 -17.38 -10.45 -2.98
N LYS A 120 -18.51 -11.16 -3.08
CA LYS A 120 -19.83 -10.65 -2.69
C LYS A 120 -20.12 -10.80 -1.19
N ARG A 121 -19.18 -11.28 -0.37
CA ARG A 121 -19.39 -11.39 1.08
C ARG A 121 -19.29 -10.04 1.78
N PHE A 122 -18.48 -9.13 1.24
CA PHE A 122 -18.16 -7.85 1.86
C PHE A 122 -18.48 -6.66 0.96
N ASN A 123 -18.66 -5.50 1.56
CA ASN A 123 -18.50 -4.22 0.87
C ASN A 123 -17.00 -3.87 0.91
N TYR A 124 -16.43 -3.44 -0.22
CA TYR A 124 -15.00 -3.05 -0.29
C TYR A 124 -14.86 -1.55 -0.53
N ILE A 125 -14.23 -0.87 0.42
CA ILE A 125 -13.80 0.53 0.32
C ILE A 125 -12.28 0.54 0.34
N VAL A 126 -11.66 1.34 -0.52
CA VAL A 126 -10.21 1.56 -0.48
C VAL A 126 -9.93 3.00 -0.08
N VAL A 127 -8.94 3.15 0.79
CA VAL A 127 -8.44 4.42 1.31
C VAL A 127 -6.97 4.51 0.98
N TYR A 128 -6.59 5.52 0.21
CA TYR A 128 -5.21 5.79 -0.16
C TYR A 128 -4.58 6.75 0.85
N LEU A 129 -3.40 6.40 1.35
CA LEU A 129 -2.67 7.20 2.33
C LEU A 129 -1.37 7.71 1.71
N GLU A 130 -1.33 9.01 1.43
CA GLU A 130 -0.18 9.73 0.90
C GLU A 130 0.36 10.71 1.95
N SER A 131 1.69 10.77 2.09
CA SER A 131 2.35 11.92 2.73
C SER A 131 2.71 12.94 1.66
N THR A 132 2.69 14.24 1.98
CA THR A 132 3.05 15.28 1.00
C THR A 132 4.52 15.20 0.56
N THR A 133 5.37 14.58 1.38
CA THR A 133 6.76 14.21 1.04
C THR A 133 6.87 13.05 0.06
N LYS A 134 5.75 12.40 -0.29
CA LYS A 134 5.68 11.14 -1.05
C LYS A 134 6.59 10.06 -0.48
N ALA A 135 6.76 10.06 0.84
CA ALA A 135 7.62 9.12 1.54
C ALA A 135 7.26 9.08 3.02
N TRP A 136 6.63 7.98 3.44
CA TRP A 136 6.25 7.76 4.84
C TRP A 136 7.46 7.63 5.78
N THR A 137 8.62 7.22 5.26
CA THR A 137 9.89 7.27 5.98
C THR A 137 10.29 8.70 6.33
N SER A 138 10.31 9.60 5.35
CA SER A 138 10.63 11.01 5.59
C SER A 138 9.62 11.67 6.52
N HIS A 139 8.33 11.37 6.34
CA HIS A 139 7.27 11.88 7.21
C HIS A 139 7.45 11.42 8.67
N ALA A 140 7.71 10.12 8.87
CA ALA A 140 7.96 9.55 10.19
C ALA A 140 9.20 10.17 10.88
N SER A 141 10.28 10.39 10.12
CA SER A 141 11.49 11.01 10.64
C SER A 141 11.30 12.48 11.03
N ALA A 142 10.43 13.21 10.32
CA ALA A 142 10.12 14.61 10.62
C ALA A 142 9.19 14.78 11.84
N HIS A 143 8.46 13.73 12.24
CA HIS A 143 7.49 13.78 13.32
C HIS A 143 7.79 12.69 14.36
N SER A 144 8.45 13.07 15.45
CA SER A 144 8.81 12.14 16.53
C SER A 144 7.60 11.44 17.17
N ASN A 145 6.44 12.10 17.18
CA ASN A 145 5.15 11.56 17.60
C ASN A 145 4.37 10.84 16.49
N SER A 146 5.02 10.48 15.37
CA SER A 146 4.36 9.81 14.22
C SER A 146 3.54 8.57 14.58
N PRO A 147 3.89 7.71 15.56
CA PRO A 147 3.02 6.61 15.95
C PRO A 147 1.63 7.07 16.43
N ALA A 148 1.57 8.14 17.24
CA ALA A 148 0.30 8.70 17.71
C ALA A 148 -0.49 9.36 16.57
N LEU A 149 0.20 10.08 15.67
CA LEU A 149 -0.41 10.66 14.47
C LEU A 149 -1.04 9.58 13.59
N TYR A 150 -0.36 8.47 13.33
CA TYR A 150 -0.89 7.42 12.46
C TYR A 150 -2.10 6.72 13.09
N ASN A 151 -2.12 6.54 14.41
CA ASN A 151 -3.29 6.05 15.14
C ASN A 151 -4.48 7.04 15.04
N PHE A 152 -4.22 8.34 15.20
CA PHE A 152 -5.26 9.37 15.04
C PHE A 152 -5.81 9.41 13.60
N LEU A 153 -4.94 9.25 12.61
CA LEU A 153 -5.34 9.18 11.20
C LEU A 153 -6.28 7.99 10.94
N LEU A 154 -5.90 6.81 11.45
CA LEU A 154 -6.71 5.59 11.33
C LEU A 154 -8.11 5.79 11.92
N ASP A 155 -8.20 6.27 13.16
CA ASP A 155 -9.46 6.51 13.87
C ASP A 155 -10.33 7.55 13.13
N SER A 156 -9.73 8.64 12.66
CA SER A 156 -10.41 9.68 11.89
C SER A 156 -11.02 9.14 10.60
N ILE A 157 -10.29 8.30 9.87
CA ILE A 157 -10.77 7.66 8.63
C ILE A 157 -11.96 6.74 8.91
N GLN A 158 -11.88 5.92 9.97
CA GLN A 158 -12.98 5.02 10.33
C GLN A 158 -14.25 5.79 10.69
N LYS A 159 -14.11 6.86 11.50
CA LYS A 159 -15.22 7.76 11.87
C LYS A 159 -15.81 8.46 10.64
N PHE A 160 -14.96 8.94 9.72
CA PHE A 160 -15.39 9.54 8.47
C PHE A 160 -16.21 8.56 7.62
N ILE A 161 -15.74 7.32 7.43
CA ILE A 161 -16.48 6.29 6.67
C ILE A 161 -17.82 5.96 7.34
N ALA A 162 -17.84 5.85 8.67
CA ALA A 162 -19.07 5.59 9.42
C ALA A 162 -20.10 6.72 9.25
N TYR A 163 -19.64 7.98 9.24
CA TYR A 163 -20.47 9.15 8.99
C TYR A 163 -21.00 9.19 7.54
N GLN A 164 -20.16 8.85 6.55
CA GLN A 164 -20.52 8.86 5.14
C GLN A 164 -21.51 7.75 4.74
N LEU A 165 -21.53 6.64 5.48
CA LEU A 165 -22.32 5.44 5.16
C LEU A 165 -23.09 4.92 6.38
N PRO A 166 -24.02 5.73 6.94
CA PRO A 166 -24.79 5.33 8.11
C PRO A 166 -25.60 4.06 7.82
N GLY A 167 -25.48 3.09 8.72
CA GLY A 167 -26.15 1.78 8.60
C GLY A 167 -25.56 0.79 7.59
N ILE A 168 -24.54 1.19 6.80
CA ILE A 168 -23.81 0.28 5.90
C ILE A 168 -22.42 -0.04 6.47
N ALA A 169 -21.68 0.99 6.89
CA ALA A 169 -20.33 0.85 7.42
C ALA A 169 -20.14 1.53 8.79
N PRO A 170 -21.05 1.33 9.78
CA PRO A 170 -20.78 1.82 11.14
C PRO A 170 -19.54 1.14 11.72
N LEU A 171 -18.86 1.77 12.69
CA LEU A 171 -17.60 1.28 13.26
C LEU A 171 -17.59 -0.22 13.61
N PRO A 172 -18.62 -0.81 14.26
CA PRO A 172 -18.61 -2.24 14.60
C PRO A 172 -18.63 -3.19 13.39
N ARG A 173 -19.02 -2.69 12.22
CA ARG A 173 -19.11 -3.45 10.96
C ARG A 173 -17.97 -3.16 9.99
N GLN A 174 -17.03 -2.31 10.39
CA GLN A 174 -15.80 -2.09 9.64
C GLN A 174 -14.76 -3.17 10.02
N ARG A 175 -14.13 -3.76 9.00
CA ARG A 175 -12.99 -4.67 9.13
C ARG A 175 -11.84 -4.07 8.33
N LEU A 176 -10.74 -3.76 9.00
CA LEU A 176 -9.63 -3.03 8.41
C LEU A 176 -8.62 -4.00 7.81
N ILE A 177 -8.17 -3.66 6.61
CA ILE A 177 -7.05 -4.30 5.94
C ILE A 177 -5.96 -3.24 5.84
N LEU A 178 -4.87 -3.40 6.58
CA LEU A 178 -3.70 -2.55 6.45
C LEU A 178 -2.83 -3.08 5.32
N ALA A 179 -2.87 -2.44 4.16
CA ALA A 179 -2.06 -2.80 3.01
C ALA A 179 -0.98 -1.73 2.76
N SER A 180 0.20 -2.14 2.31
CA SER A 180 1.26 -1.19 2.00
C SER A 180 2.15 -1.70 0.88
N HIS A 181 2.75 -0.77 0.13
CA HIS A 181 3.82 -1.09 -0.81
C HIS A 181 5.04 -0.20 -0.57
N SER A 182 6.25 -0.77 -0.73
CA SER A 182 7.52 -0.06 -0.58
C SER A 182 7.56 0.81 0.71
N GLY A 183 7.92 2.08 0.55
CA GLY A 183 7.78 3.21 1.48
C GLY A 183 6.65 3.12 2.50
N GLY A 184 5.46 2.71 2.03
CA GLY A 184 4.23 2.65 2.82
C GLY A 184 4.30 1.69 4.00
N GLY A 185 5.19 0.70 3.97
CA GLY A 185 5.36 -0.20 5.11
C GLY A 185 5.84 0.51 6.37
N ARG A 186 6.58 1.62 6.22
CA ARG A 186 6.94 2.46 7.37
C ARG A 186 5.73 3.04 8.08
N PHE A 187 4.67 3.41 7.35
CA PHE A 187 3.42 3.86 7.95
C PHE A 187 2.82 2.76 8.83
N VAL A 188 2.69 1.55 8.29
CA VAL A 188 2.08 0.39 8.98
C VAL A 188 2.89 -0.02 10.21
N PHE A 189 4.23 -0.10 10.11
CA PHE A 189 5.06 -0.43 11.27
C PHE A 189 5.03 0.65 12.35
N ASN A 190 5.09 1.94 11.99
CA ASN A 190 4.97 2.99 13.00
C ASN A 190 3.59 3.01 13.67
N LEU A 191 2.54 2.68 12.92
CA LEU A 191 1.19 2.52 13.48
C LEU A 191 1.18 1.39 14.53
N ILE A 192 1.68 0.20 14.18
CA ILE A 192 1.78 -0.95 15.09
C ILE A 192 2.68 -0.63 16.30
N LYS A 193 3.80 0.05 16.08
CA LYS A 193 4.71 0.51 17.14
C LYS A 193 3.95 1.34 18.19
N GLY A 194 3.05 2.23 17.75
CA GLY A 194 2.27 3.10 18.63
C GLY A 194 1.06 2.46 19.30
N MET A 195 0.68 1.23 18.92
CA MET A 195 -0.43 0.51 19.53
C MET A 195 0.03 -0.33 20.71
N ASP A 196 -0.72 -0.36 21.82
CA ASP A 196 -0.44 -1.31 22.91
C ASP A 196 -0.67 -2.76 22.44
N SER A 197 -1.75 -2.96 21.68
CA SER A 197 -2.06 -4.21 20.98
C SER A 197 -2.78 -3.90 19.67
N ILE A 198 -2.63 -4.76 18.67
CA ILE A 198 -3.32 -4.57 17.39
C ILE A 198 -4.80 -4.93 17.58
N PRO A 199 -5.75 -3.99 17.38
CA PRO A 199 -7.17 -4.21 17.68
C PRO A 199 -7.82 -5.26 16.77
N PRO A 200 -8.90 -5.94 17.25
CA PRO A 200 -9.61 -6.96 16.49
C PRO A 200 -10.34 -6.41 15.25
N SER A 201 -10.52 -5.08 15.16
CA SER A 201 -11.04 -4.44 13.95
C SER A 201 -10.08 -4.56 12.77
N ILE A 202 -8.77 -4.74 13.00
CA ILE A 202 -7.78 -5.05 11.96
C ILE A 202 -7.81 -6.56 11.71
N GLU A 203 -8.44 -6.96 10.61
CA GLU A 203 -8.56 -8.37 10.22
C GLU A 203 -7.33 -8.86 9.43
N ARG A 204 -6.60 -7.92 8.79
CA ARG A 204 -5.52 -8.27 7.87
C ARG A 204 -4.44 -7.21 7.81
N ILE A 205 -3.19 -7.67 7.71
CA ILE A 205 -2.02 -6.83 7.46
C ILE A 205 -1.30 -7.42 6.26
N ALA A 206 -1.06 -6.61 5.23
CA ALA A 206 -0.48 -7.00 3.96
C ALA A 206 0.71 -6.10 3.61
N PHE A 207 1.92 -6.68 3.61
CA PHE A 207 3.13 -6.02 3.17
C PHE A 207 3.47 -6.48 1.75
N LEU A 208 3.34 -5.59 0.77
CA LEU A 208 3.78 -5.81 -0.60
C LEU A 208 5.16 -5.18 -0.74
N ASP A 209 6.21 -5.98 -0.61
CA ASP A 209 7.60 -5.55 -0.70
C ASP A 209 7.90 -4.28 0.13
N SER A 210 7.31 -4.25 1.31
CA SER A 210 7.26 -3.08 2.20
C SER A 210 7.65 -3.42 3.64
N ASN A 211 8.12 -4.65 3.88
CA ASN A 211 8.40 -5.14 5.22
C ASN A 211 9.80 -4.72 5.76
N TYR A 212 10.55 -3.86 5.05
CA TYR A 212 11.93 -3.53 5.41
C TYR A 212 12.08 -2.85 6.79
N GLY A 213 11.00 -2.21 7.28
CA GLY A 213 10.93 -1.55 8.58
C GLY A 213 10.62 -2.47 9.77
N TYR A 214 10.54 -3.78 9.55
CA TYR A 214 10.28 -4.73 10.63
C TYR A 214 11.46 -4.80 11.60
N GLU A 215 11.15 -4.72 12.89
CA GLU A 215 12.06 -4.82 14.03
C GLU A 215 11.44 -5.76 15.07
N THR A 216 12.18 -6.80 15.46
CA THR A 216 11.70 -7.90 16.33
C THR A 216 11.12 -7.37 17.64
N GLU A 217 11.84 -6.46 18.29
CA GLU A 217 11.55 -5.91 19.61
C GLU A 217 10.32 -4.98 19.59
N LEU A 218 10.03 -4.35 18.45
CA LEU A 218 8.93 -3.38 18.33
C LEU A 218 7.64 -4.00 17.79
N HIS A 219 7.72 -5.11 17.04
CA HIS A 219 6.60 -5.62 16.27
C HIS A 219 6.32 -7.11 16.47
N GLY A 220 7.34 -7.94 16.76
CA GLY A 220 7.23 -9.40 16.76
C GLY A 220 6.13 -9.91 17.69
N ASP A 221 6.21 -9.54 18.97
CA ASP A 221 5.22 -9.96 19.99
C ASP A 221 3.80 -9.48 19.67
N LYS A 222 3.64 -8.24 19.16
CA LYS A 222 2.33 -7.69 18.78
C LYS A 222 1.71 -8.46 17.61
N LEU A 223 2.52 -8.79 16.59
CA LEU A 223 2.06 -9.58 15.44
C LEU A 223 1.74 -11.02 15.84
N TYR A 224 2.57 -11.66 16.65
CA TYR A 224 2.32 -12.99 17.18
C TYR A 224 1.00 -13.05 17.95
N LYS A 225 0.83 -12.20 18.97
CA LYS A 225 -0.40 -12.12 19.77
C LYS A 225 -1.62 -11.82 18.90
N TRP A 226 -1.45 -10.97 17.88
CA TRP A 226 -2.53 -10.65 16.96
C TRP A 226 -2.92 -11.85 16.10
N ILE A 227 -1.97 -12.59 15.50
CA ILE A 227 -2.25 -13.79 14.70
C ILE A 227 -2.98 -14.87 15.50
N GLN A 228 -2.58 -15.08 16.76
CA GLN A 228 -3.15 -16.13 17.62
C GLN A 228 -4.54 -15.77 18.18
N ALA A 229 -4.90 -14.50 18.20
CA ALA A 229 -6.14 -14.06 18.82
C ALA A 229 -7.34 -14.16 17.86
N PRO A 230 -8.52 -14.60 18.33
CA PRO A 230 -9.73 -14.63 17.51
C PRO A 230 -10.26 -13.21 17.19
N PRO A 231 -11.15 -13.06 16.18
CA PRO A 231 -11.44 -14.07 15.14
C PRO A 231 -10.22 -14.28 14.22
N ASP A 232 -10.29 -15.23 13.28
CA ASP A 232 -9.18 -15.51 12.36
C ASP A 232 -8.66 -14.24 11.68
N ARG A 233 -7.35 -14.01 11.80
CA ARG A 233 -6.62 -12.86 11.23
C ARG A 233 -5.66 -13.33 10.16
N PHE A 234 -5.16 -12.40 9.36
CA PHE A 234 -4.21 -12.76 8.30
C PHE A 234 -3.04 -11.79 8.15
N LEU A 235 -1.82 -12.26 8.42
CA LEU A 235 -0.59 -11.59 8.05
C LEU A 235 -0.11 -12.09 6.68
N GLY A 236 -0.05 -11.18 5.72
CA GLY A 236 0.52 -11.42 4.40
C GLY A 236 1.80 -10.63 4.20
N VAL A 237 2.87 -11.28 3.76
CA VAL A 237 4.12 -10.64 3.35
C VAL A 237 4.49 -11.18 1.98
N ILE A 238 4.57 -10.31 0.98
CA ILE A 238 5.16 -10.62 -0.32
C ILE A 238 6.47 -9.85 -0.42
N SER A 239 7.55 -10.51 -0.79
CA SER A 239 8.83 -9.85 -1.08
C SER A 239 9.59 -10.61 -2.15
N TYR A 240 10.81 -10.17 -2.45
CA TYR A 240 11.75 -10.90 -3.28
C TYR A 240 13.15 -10.85 -2.67
N VAL A 241 14.04 -11.72 -3.15
CA VAL A 241 15.46 -11.66 -2.83
C VAL A 241 16.06 -10.45 -3.56
N ASP A 242 16.02 -9.31 -2.89
CA ASP A 242 16.44 -8.00 -3.40
C ASP A 242 17.95 -7.73 -3.19
N THR A 243 18.60 -8.53 -2.34
CA THR A 243 20.05 -8.46 -2.07
C THR A 243 20.93 -8.85 -3.25
N THR A 244 20.38 -9.51 -4.27
CA THR A 244 21.08 -9.85 -5.51
C THR A 244 21.07 -8.73 -6.55
N VAL A 245 20.28 -7.67 -6.33
CA VAL A 245 20.13 -6.58 -7.28
C VAL A 245 21.34 -5.65 -7.25
N ILE A 246 21.95 -5.45 -8.41
CA ILE A 246 23.04 -4.50 -8.65
C ILE A 246 22.56 -3.44 -9.63
N LEU A 247 22.63 -2.18 -9.22
CA LEU A 247 22.33 -1.01 -10.05
C LEU A 247 23.58 -0.11 -10.08
N ASP A 248 24.03 0.27 -11.27
CA ASP A 248 25.22 1.10 -11.47
C ASP A 248 26.47 0.58 -10.73
N GLY A 249 26.67 -0.75 -10.76
CA GLY A 249 27.79 -1.42 -10.10
C GLY A 249 27.70 -1.52 -8.57
N LYS A 250 26.60 -1.05 -7.95
CA LYS A 250 26.39 -1.08 -6.50
C LYS A 250 25.17 -1.93 -6.14
N ARG A 251 25.25 -2.62 -5.00
CA ARG A 251 24.08 -3.30 -4.44
C ARG A 251 23.03 -2.26 -4.03
N VAL A 252 21.79 -2.49 -4.45
CA VAL A 252 20.67 -1.60 -4.11
C VAL A 252 20.34 -1.66 -2.62
N VAL A 253 20.48 -2.83 -2.00
CA VAL A 253 20.25 -3.04 -0.57
C VAL A 253 21.42 -3.76 0.09
N SER A 254 21.59 -3.51 1.39
CA SER A 254 22.55 -4.28 2.19
C SER A 254 22.03 -5.70 2.44
N SER A 255 22.91 -6.60 2.88
CA SER A 255 22.57 -8.01 3.14
C SER A 255 21.45 -8.22 4.16
N LYS A 256 21.23 -7.24 5.06
CA LYS A 256 20.18 -7.26 6.10
C LYS A 256 19.12 -6.16 5.92
N GLY A 257 19.29 -5.30 4.92
CA GLY A 257 18.42 -4.15 4.69
C GLY A 257 17.23 -4.45 3.77
N GLY A 258 17.32 -5.54 3.00
CA GLY A 258 16.32 -5.91 2.01
C GLY A 258 15.04 -6.53 2.57
N THR A 259 13.96 -6.46 1.79
CA THR A 259 12.64 -7.01 2.11
C THR A 259 12.66 -8.54 2.17
N GLY A 260 13.49 -9.19 1.35
CA GLY A 260 13.69 -10.64 1.38
C GLY A 260 14.28 -11.10 2.72
N TYR A 261 15.36 -10.46 3.18
CA TYR A 261 15.94 -10.75 4.49
C TYR A 261 14.94 -10.51 5.62
N ARG A 262 14.25 -9.37 5.60
CA ARG A 262 13.25 -9.02 6.63
C ARG A 262 12.06 -9.98 6.63
N ALA A 263 11.71 -10.57 5.49
CA ALA A 263 10.63 -11.55 5.40
C ALA A 263 11.03 -12.87 6.07
N HIS A 264 12.25 -13.35 5.83
CA HIS A 264 12.79 -14.50 6.57
C HIS A 264 12.87 -14.23 8.08
N LEU A 265 13.33 -13.04 8.46
CA LEU A 265 13.38 -12.62 9.86
C LEU A 265 11.99 -12.66 10.52
N MET A 266 10.99 -12.05 9.90
CA MET A 266 9.60 -12.09 10.38
C MET A 266 9.08 -13.53 10.52
N ALA A 267 9.28 -14.37 9.51
CA ALA A 267 8.83 -15.76 9.55
C ALA A 267 9.52 -16.56 10.67
N ARG A 268 10.82 -16.33 10.88
CA ARG A 268 11.57 -16.98 11.96
C ARG A 268 11.05 -16.54 13.33
N ASP A 269 10.94 -15.23 13.58
CA ASP A 269 10.51 -14.71 14.88
C ASP A 269 9.08 -15.19 15.23
N LEU A 270 8.18 -15.23 14.24
CA LEU A 270 6.83 -15.77 14.43
C LEU A 270 6.86 -17.27 14.75
N LYS A 271 7.69 -18.05 14.05
CA LYS A 271 7.85 -19.49 14.32
C LYS A 271 8.41 -19.74 15.72
N GLU A 272 9.45 -18.99 16.11
CA GLU A 272 10.06 -19.05 17.44
C GLU A 272 9.08 -18.65 18.54
N SER A 273 8.15 -17.72 18.25
CA SER A 273 7.07 -17.33 19.16
C SER A 273 5.93 -18.36 19.25
N GLY A 274 5.88 -19.36 18.36
CA GLY A 274 4.88 -20.43 18.40
C GLY A 274 3.85 -20.43 17.26
N VAL A 275 4.04 -19.64 16.19
CA VAL A 275 3.21 -19.75 14.99
C VAL A 275 3.61 -20.97 14.18
N GLU A 276 2.70 -21.93 14.02
CA GLU A 276 2.91 -23.10 13.17
C GLU A 276 2.90 -22.70 11.68
N MET A 277 4.02 -22.96 11.00
CA MET A 277 4.18 -22.69 9.57
C MET A 277 4.96 -23.81 8.88
N ALA A 278 4.47 -24.22 7.71
CA ALA A 278 5.18 -25.06 6.77
C ALA A 278 6.08 -24.20 5.88
N LEU A 279 7.30 -24.68 5.63
CA LEU A 279 8.16 -24.17 4.57
C LEU A 279 7.80 -24.88 3.26
N ILE A 280 7.42 -24.12 2.26
CA ILE A 280 7.09 -24.59 0.91
C ILE A 280 7.99 -23.82 -0.04
N SER A 281 8.78 -24.51 -0.85
CA SER A 281 9.68 -23.86 -1.80
C SER A 281 9.66 -24.54 -3.15
N ASP A 282 9.74 -23.73 -4.21
CA ASP A 282 10.05 -24.14 -5.57
C ASP A 282 11.16 -23.23 -6.14
N THR A 283 11.46 -23.35 -7.43
CA THR A 283 12.49 -22.52 -8.09
C THR A 283 12.12 -21.04 -8.23
N THR A 284 10.87 -20.67 -7.94
CA THR A 284 10.31 -19.33 -8.10
C THR A 284 10.09 -18.64 -6.76
N PHE A 285 9.64 -19.38 -5.75
CA PHE A 285 9.28 -18.83 -4.44
C PHE A 285 9.71 -19.74 -3.30
N ILE A 286 10.15 -19.10 -2.22
CA ILE A 286 10.13 -19.65 -0.86
C ILE A 286 8.89 -19.09 -0.15
N SER A 287 8.12 -19.95 0.51
CA SER A 287 6.91 -19.57 1.22
C SER A 287 6.88 -20.19 2.63
N TYR A 288 6.62 -19.37 3.65
CA TYR A 288 6.23 -19.84 4.98
C TYR A 288 4.72 -19.67 5.10
N LYS A 289 3.98 -20.77 5.24
CA LYS A 289 2.51 -20.75 5.25
C LYS A 289 1.96 -21.50 6.44
N GLY A 290 1.01 -20.87 7.14
CA GLY A 290 0.35 -21.41 8.31
C GLY A 290 -1.07 -20.86 8.45
N ARG A 291 -1.73 -21.17 9.57
CA ARG A 291 -3.04 -20.56 9.87
C ARG A 291 -2.84 -19.05 10.08
N GLY A 292 -3.52 -18.25 9.26
CA GLY A 292 -3.50 -16.79 9.38
C GLY A 292 -2.17 -16.13 9.00
N VAL A 293 -1.27 -16.84 8.31
CA VAL A 293 0.02 -16.27 7.88
C VAL A 293 0.46 -16.83 6.53
N GLU A 294 0.95 -15.94 5.67
CA GLU A 294 1.67 -16.29 4.44
C GLU A 294 2.82 -15.29 4.24
N VAL A 295 4.05 -15.78 4.30
CA VAL A 295 5.26 -15.03 3.92
C VAL A 295 5.80 -15.65 2.63
N LYS A 296 5.71 -14.93 1.52
CA LYS A 296 6.08 -15.40 0.18
C LYS A 296 7.20 -14.55 -0.40
N ILE A 297 8.34 -15.18 -0.67
CA ILE A 297 9.60 -14.54 -1.05
C ILE A 297 9.97 -15.05 -2.43
N LYS A 298 10.03 -14.16 -3.41
CA LYS A 298 10.42 -14.50 -4.78
C LYS A 298 11.94 -14.70 -4.89
N GLU A 299 12.35 -15.85 -5.40
CA GLU A 299 13.73 -16.13 -5.78
C GLU A 299 14.19 -15.21 -6.92
N ASN A 300 15.46 -14.78 -6.85
CA ASN A 300 16.04 -13.82 -7.78
C ASN A 300 17.52 -14.10 -8.13
N PRO A 301 17.84 -15.27 -8.70
CA PRO A 301 19.22 -15.61 -9.09
C PRO A 301 19.77 -14.68 -10.18
N SER A 302 18.89 -14.06 -10.97
CA SER A 302 19.25 -13.16 -12.06
C SER A 302 19.38 -11.68 -11.67
N GLY A 303 19.26 -11.33 -10.38
CA GLY A 303 19.41 -9.95 -9.91
C GLY A 303 18.43 -8.93 -10.50
N LYS A 304 17.22 -9.36 -10.88
CA LYS A 304 16.19 -8.48 -11.48
C LYS A 304 15.47 -7.65 -10.42
N ILE A 305 14.96 -6.49 -10.80
CA ILE A 305 14.13 -5.65 -9.93
C ILE A 305 12.67 -6.10 -10.06
N TYR A 306 12.13 -6.75 -9.02
CA TYR A 306 10.72 -7.19 -8.98
C TYR A 306 9.81 -6.30 -8.12
N HIS A 307 10.37 -5.22 -7.56
CA HIS A 307 9.74 -4.36 -6.55
C HIS A 307 8.27 -4.00 -6.85
N THR A 308 7.97 -3.59 -8.08
CA THR A 308 6.63 -3.23 -8.53
C THR A 308 5.87 -4.39 -9.15
N VAL A 309 6.59 -5.32 -9.80
CA VAL A 309 6.03 -6.51 -10.45
C VAL A 309 5.26 -7.39 -9.46
N LEU A 310 5.69 -7.43 -8.20
CA LEU A 310 4.99 -8.13 -7.12
C LEU A 310 3.58 -7.61 -6.88
N VAL A 311 3.34 -6.30 -7.02
CA VAL A 311 2.02 -5.69 -6.89
C VAL A 311 1.22 -5.90 -8.17
N GLU A 312 1.86 -5.64 -9.30
CA GLU A 312 1.30 -5.75 -10.64
C GLU A 312 0.72 -7.16 -10.87
N ARG A 313 1.46 -8.20 -10.50
CA ARG A 313 1.04 -9.60 -10.68
C ARG A 313 0.11 -10.09 -9.57
N ASN A 314 -0.98 -9.34 -9.39
CA ASN A 314 -2.10 -9.61 -8.49
C ASN A 314 -1.75 -9.56 -6.99
N GLY A 315 -0.74 -8.77 -6.59
CA GLY A 315 -0.24 -8.76 -5.22
C GLY A 315 -1.29 -8.36 -4.18
N LEU A 316 -2.01 -7.25 -4.39
CA LEU A 316 -3.07 -6.84 -3.46
C LEU A 316 -4.23 -7.83 -3.47
N VAL A 317 -4.67 -8.28 -4.65
CA VAL A 317 -5.74 -9.28 -4.78
C VAL A 317 -5.39 -10.55 -4.00
N HIS A 318 -4.18 -11.08 -4.19
CA HIS A 318 -3.70 -12.26 -3.49
C HIS A 318 -3.71 -12.02 -1.99
N MET A 319 -3.08 -10.95 -1.53
CA MET A 319 -3.02 -10.65 -0.10
C MET A 319 -4.37 -10.44 0.54
N VAL A 320 -5.39 -9.89 -0.15
CA VAL A 320 -6.75 -9.73 0.41
C VAL A 320 -7.51 -11.07 0.47
N LEU A 321 -7.27 -11.97 -0.49
CA LEU A 321 -8.03 -13.21 -0.64
C LEU A 321 -7.36 -14.43 0.00
N SER A 322 -6.06 -14.39 0.27
CA SER A 322 -5.32 -15.46 0.94
C SER A 322 -5.93 -15.82 2.29
N GLY A 323 -5.95 -17.13 2.59
CA GLY A 323 -6.60 -17.70 3.76
C GLY A 323 -8.13 -17.72 3.67
N SER A 324 -8.72 -17.39 2.51
CA SER A 324 -10.17 -17.43 2.30
C SER A 324 -10.56 -18.43 1.21
N ARG A 325 -11.84 -18.80 1.15
CA ARG A 325 -12.38 -19.70 0.11
C ARG A 325 -12.21 -19.19 -1.34
N LEU A 326 -11.87 -17.91 -1.51
CA LEU A 326 -11.65 -17.28 -2.81
C LEU A 326 -10.16 -17.20 -3.18
N GLU A 327 -9.24 -17.66 -2.32
CA GLU A 327 -7.82 -17.74 -2.65
C GLU A 327 -7.63 -18.53 -3.95
N ASN A 328 -6.89 -17.95 -4.90
CA ASN A 328 -6.63 -18.47 -6.24
C ASN A 328 -7.89 -18.82 -7.08
N ARG A 329 -9.05 -18.23 -6.79
CA ARG A 329 -10.25 -18.36 -7.62
C ARG A 329 -10.32 -17.21 -8.63
N ASP A 330 -10.24 -17.53 -9.92
CA ASP A 330 -10.22 -16.58 -11.05
C ASP A 330 -9.01 -15.62 -11.07
N TYR A 331 -7.95 -15.94 -10.31
CA TYR A 331 -6.67 -15.25 -10.36
C TYR A 331 -5.55 -16.20 -9.92
N SER A 332 -4.31 -15.86 -10.24
CA SER A 332 -3.11 -16.52 -9.72
C SER A 332 -2.09 -15.45 -9.36
N PHE A 333 -1.53 -15.50 -8.16
CA PHE A 333 -0.40 -14.64 -7.83
C PHE A 333 0.80 -14.97 -8.72
N TRP A 334 1.52 -13.95 -9.17
CA TRP A 334 2.61 -14.08 -10.16
C TRP A 334 2.16 -14.46 -11.59
N GLY A 335 0.85 -14.61 -11.83
CA GLY A 335 0.25 -14.78 -13.15
C GLY A 335 -0.06 -13.44 -13.86
N ASN A 336 -0.81 -13.52 -14.96
CA ASN A 336 -1.32 -12.35 -15.67
C ASN A 336 -2.23 -11.49 -14.78
N ARG A 337 -2.27 -10.18 -15.03
CA ARG A 337 -3.14 -9.22 -14.33
C ARG A 337 -4.61 -9.70 -14.45
N CYS A 338 -5.23 -10.13 -13.35
CA CYS A 338 -6.63 -10.59 -13.34
C CYS A 338 -7.63 -9.43 -13.46
N TYR A 339 -7.12 -8.21 -13.39
CA TYR A 339 -7.88 -6.98 -13.28
C TYR A 339 -7.73 -6.06 -14.50
N SER A 340 -7.11 -6.51 -15.60
CA SER A 340 -6.86 -5.67 -16.79
C SER A 340 -8.12 -4.98 -17.31
N LYS A 341 -9.27 -5.68 -17.32
CA LYS A 341 -10.55 -5.12 -17.77
C LYS A 341 -11.12 -3.99 -16.89
N TYR A 342 -10.52 -3.74 -15.73
CA TYR A 342 -10.93 -2.66 -14.81
C TYR A 342 -9.94 -1.49 -14.78
N ILE A 343 -8.85 -1.57 -15.55
CA ILE A 343 -7.93 -0.46 -15.74
C ILE A 343 -8.64 0.56 -16.63
N ILE A 344 -8.52 1.83 -16.25
CA ILE A 344 -9.11 2.94 -17.01
C ILE A 344 -8.05 3.46 -17.98
N ASN A 345 -8.45 3.69 -19.22
CA ASN A 345 -7.62 4.40 -20.18
C ASN A 345 -7.64 5.90 -19.86
N SER A 346 -6.48 6.54 -19.95
CA SER A 346 -6.40 8.00 -19.91
C SER A 346 -7.31 8.56 -21.01
N PRO A 347 -8.05 9.65 -20.76
CA PRO A 347 -8.73 10.38 -21.82
C PRO A 347 -7.71 10.74 -22.91
N GLU A 348 -8.10 10.58 -24.18
CA GLU A 348 -7.37 11.17 -25.30
C GLU A 348 -7.30 12.68 -25.07
N ARG A 349 -6.10 13.26 -25.18
CA ARG A 349 -5.91 14.72 -25.07
C ARG A 349 -6.10 15.39 -26.41
#